data_AF-A0A3N2FHH6-F1
#
_entry.id   AF-A0A3N2FHH6-F1
#
_cell.length_a   1.000
_cell.length_b   1.000
_cell.length_c   1.000
_cell.angle_alpha   90.00
_cell.angle_beta   90.00
_cell.angle_gamma   90.00
#
_symmetry.space_group_name_H-M   'P 1'
#
loop_
_entity.id
_entity.type
_entity.pdbx_description
1 polymer ?
#
loop_
_entity_poly.entity_id
_entity_poly.type
_entity_poly.pdbx_seq_one_letter_code
_entity_poly.pdbx_strand_id
1 'polypeptide(L)' 'MRQFVVLGYGGSAPGCLELSSADAATTVRDGELAPGSLAPELSSVAVVDAPDLDTVTESLRGLAGVFEIRPAELR' A
#
# COMPACT_ATOMS: atom_id res chain seq x y z
N MET A 1 7.36 5.70 17.57
CA MET A 1 6.70 4.94 16.50
C MET A 1 5.97 5.92 15.61
N ARG A 2 6.01 5.70 14.30
CA ARG A 2 5.31 6.45 13.25
C ARG A 2 4.61 5.45 12.34
N GLN A 3 3.50 5.86 11.76
CA GLN A 3 2.77 5.05 10.79
C GLN A 3 3.27 5.30 9.37
N PHE A 4 3.43 4.23 8.62
CA PHE A 4 3.78 4.23 7.21
C PHE A 4 2.73 3.45 6.42
N VAL A 5 2.31 4.00 5.29
CA VAL A 5 1.52 3.29 4.29
C VAL A 5 2.49 2.67 3.29
N VAL A 6 2.39 1.36 3.10
CA VAL A 6 3.16 0.61 2.11
C VAL A 6 2.22 0.13 1.01
N LEU A 7 2.50 0.54 -0.23
CA LEU A 7 1.78 0.12 -1.43
C LEU A 7 2.68 -0.85 -2.21
N GLY A 8 2.23 -2.09 -2.39
CA GLY A 8 2.96 -3.10 -3.15
C GLY A 8 2.42 -3.25 -4.57
N TYR A 9 3.33 -3.22 -5.54
CA TYR A 9 3.07 -3.39 -6.97
C TYR A 9 3.72 -4.69 -7.46
N GLY A 10 2.89 -5.67 -7.84
CA GLY A 10 3.35 -7.03 -8.18
C GLY A 10 4.03 -7.75 -7.01
N GLY A 11 3.74 -7.35 -5.78
CA GLY A 11 4.36 -7.82 -4.55
C GLY A 11 3.53 -7.52 -3.31
N SER A 12 3.87 -8.19 -2.20
CA SER A 12 3.06 -8.21 -0.99
C SER A 12 3.89 -7.93 0.25
N ALA A 13 3.53 -6.87 0.98
CA ALA A 13 4.15 -6.54 2.25
C ALA A 13 3.61 -7.45 3.37
N PRO A 14 4.39 -7.74 4.43
CA PRO A 14 3.89 -8.51 5.57
C PRO A 14 2.68 -7.84 6.24
N GLY A 15 1.63 -8.60 6.51
CA GLY A 15 0.41 -8.07 7.13
C GLY A 15 -0.41 -7.14 6.24
N CYS A 16 -0.16 -7.16 4.92
CA CYS A 16 -0.94 -6.38 3.97
C CYS A 16 -2.35 -6.95 3.74
N LEU A 17 -3.22 -6.07 3.24
CA LEU A 17 -4.41 -6.45 2.50
C LEU A 17 -4.01 -6.69 1.04
N GLU A 18 -4.22 -7.92 0.56
CA GLU A 18 -4.08 -8.27 -0.86
C GLU A 18 -5.26 -7.70 -1.66
N LEU A 19 -4.94 -7.07 -2.79
CA LEU A 19 -5.90 -6.49 -3.72
C LEU A 19 -6.04 -7.46 -4.90
N SER A 20 -7.18 -8.14 -4.99
CA SER A 20 -7.47 -8.99 -6.15
C SER A 20 -8.07 -8.16 -7.29
N SER A 21 -7.74 -8.53 -8.54
CA SER A 21 -8.29 -7.87 -9.74
C SER A 21 -9.80 -8.09 -9.94
N ALA A 22 -10.45 -8.93 -9.12
CA ALA A 22 -11.84 -9.31 -9.25
C ALA A 22 -12.82 -8.33 -8.58
N ASP A 23 -12.36 -7.52 -7.63
CA ASP A 23 -13.20 -6.51 -7.00
C ASP A 23 -13.00 -5.20 -7.75
N ALA A 24 -14.02 -4.80 -8.51
CA ALA A 24 -14.13 -3.46 -9.05
C ALA A 24 -13.92 -2.46 -7.89
N ALA A 25 -12.71 -1.92 -7.78
CA ALA A 25 -12.34 -1.01 -6.70
C ALA A 25 -13.30 0.18 -6.76
N THR A 26 -14.15 0.29 -5.74
CA THR A 26 -15.01 1.45 -5.60
C THR A 26 -14.11 2.58 -5.14
N THR A 27 -13.77 3.47 -6.07
CA THR A 27 -12.89 4.60 -5.79
C THR A 27 -13.77 5.76 -5.35
N VAL A 28 -13.56 6.27 -4.13
CA VAL A 28 -14.19 7.52 -3.69
C VAL A 28 -13.28 8.67 -4.11
N ARG A 29 -13.78 9.55 -4.97
CA ARG A 29 -13.08 10.78 -5.34
C ARG A 29 -14.02 11.95 -5.11
N ASP A 30 -13.58 12.93 -4.31
CA ASP A 30 -14.38 14.13 -3.97
C ASP A 30 -15.78 13.82 -3.39
N GLY A 31 -15.91 12.69 -2.69
CA GLY A 31 -17.17 12.23 -2.10
C GLY A 31 -18.09 11.45 -3.04
N GLU A 32 -17.73 11.30 -4.31
CA GLU A 32 -18.48 10.49 -5.28
C GLU A 32 -17.83 9.11 -5.47
N LEU A 33 -18.67 8.07 -5.53
CA LEU A 33 -18.26 6.70 -5.85
C LEU A 33 -18.14 6.58 -7.37
N ALA A 34 -16.92 6.42 -7.88
CA ALA A 34 -16.67 6.16 -9.29
C ALA A 34 -16.10 4.75 -9.47
N PRO A 35 -16.55 3.98 -10.47
CA PRO A 35 -15.83 2.78 -10.89
C PRO A 35 -14.47 3.23 -11.42
N GLY A 36 -13.42 2.82 -10.73
CA GLY A 36 -12.04 3.15 -11.07
C GLY A 36 -11.19 1.89 -11.05
N SER A 37 -10.20 1.81 -11.93
CA SER A 37 -9.11 0.86 -11.76
C SER A 37 -8.17 1.43 -10.69
N LEU A 38 -7.70 0.58 -9.80
CA LEU A 38 -6.49 0.89 -9.04
C LEU A 38 -5.33 1.17 -10.01
N ALA A 39 -4.29 1.84 -9.51
CA ALA A 39 -3.05 1.99 -10.26
C ALA A 39 -2.61 0.63 -10.84
N PRO A 40 -2.10 0.58 -12.08
CA PRO A 40 -1.68 -0.69 -12.69
C PRO A 40 -0.76 -1.46 -11.76
N GLU A 41 -1.02 -2.76 -11.62
CA GLU A 41 -0.22 -3.70 -10.83
C GLU A 41 -0.23 -3.49 -9.31
N LEU A 42 -0.99 -2.52 -8.78
CA LEU A 42 -1.17 -2.38 -7.33
C LEU A 42 -1.87 -3.63 -6.79
N SER A 43 -1.11 -4.42 -6.02
CA SER A 43 -1.51 -5.74 -5.53
C SER A 43 -1.67 -5.78 -4.02
N SER A 44 -1.10 -4.84 -3.26
CA SER A 44 -1.24 -4.87 -1.80
C SER A 44 -1.15 -3.49 -1.14
N VAL A 45 -1.79 -3.35 0.02
CA VAL A 45 -1.66 -2.18 0.92
C VAL A 45 -1.46 -2.65 2.35
N ALA A 46 -0.48 -2.06 3.05
CA ALA A 46 -0.28 -2.25 4.48
C ALA A 46 -0.13 -0.91 5.19
N VAL A 47 -0.56 -0.87 6.46
CA VAL A 47 -0.18 0.19 7.40
C VAL A 47 0.75 -0.42 8.43
N VAL A 48 1.95 0.13 8.55
CA VAL A 48 3.03 -0.40 9.37
C VAL A 48 3.44 0.63 10.41
N ASP A 49 3.49 0.21 11.68
CA ASP A 49 4.09 0.99 12.76
C ASP A 49 5.59 0.69 12.84
N ALA A 50 6.43 1.71 12.64
CA ALA A 50 7.88 1.59 12.68
C ALA A 50 8.53 2.83 13.32
N PRO A 51 9.77 2.73 13.86
CA PRO A 51 10.46 3.89 14.40
C PRO A 51 10.85 4.91 13.30
N ASP A 52 11.21 4.43 12.11
CA ASP A 52 11.71 5.19 10.97
C ASP A 52 11.50 4.45 9.64
N LEU A 53 11.78 5.16 8.53
CA LEU A 53 11.65 4.64 7.16
C LEU A 53 12.63 3.50 6.86
N ASP A 54 13.83 3.55 7.45
CA ASP A 54 14.88 2.54 7.25
C ASP A 54 14.41 1.18 7.77
N THR A 55 13.76 1.16 8.94
CA THR A 55 13.18 -0.07 9.52
C THR A 55 12.12 -0.68 8.60
N VAL A 56 11.27 0.14 7.98
CA VAL A 56 10.27 -0.35 7.01
C VAL A 56 10.97 -0.92 5.77
N THR A 57 11.97 -0.21 5.24
CA THR A 57 12.71 -0.63 4.05
C THR A 57 13.46 -1.95 4.27
N GLU A 58 14.10 -2.13 5.43
CA GLU A 58 14.74 -3.39 5.80
C GLU A 58 13.74 -4.54 5.92
N SER A 59 12.53 -4.29 6.43
CA SER A 59 11.48 -5.31 6.54
C SER A 59 10.96 -5.82 5.19
N LEU A 60 11.10 -5.00 4.13
CA LEU A 60 10.69 -5.34 2.77
C LEU A 60 11.84 -5.93 1.93
N ARG A 61 13.07 -5.91 2.46
CA ARG A 61 14.26 -6.40 1.74
C ARG A 61 14.11 -7.88 1.41
N GLY A 62 14.29 -8.21 0.13
CA GLY A 62 14.21 -9.59 -0.37
C GLY A 62 12.80 -10.05 -0.74
N LEU A 63 11.77 -9.22 -0.52
CA LEU A 63 10.45 -9.48 -1.06
C LEU A 63 10.41 -9.17 -2.56
N ALA A 64 9.62 -9.93 -3.31
CA ALA A 64 9.40 -9.68 -4.72
C ALA A 64 8.45 -8.49 -4.93
N GLY A 65 8.61 -7.79 -6.05
CA GLY A 65 7.79 -6.65 -6.46
C GLY A 65 8.43 -5.30 -6.18
N VAL A 66 7.66 -4.23 -6.40
CA VAL A 66 8.04 -2.85 -6.14
C VAL A 66 7.19 -2.31 -5.00
N PHE A 67 7.80 -1.59 -4.05
CA PHE A 67 7.09 -1.03 -2.90
C PHE A 67 7.24 0.49 -2.87
N GLU A 68 6.12 1.18 -2.70
CA GLU A 68 6.08 2.60 -2.39
C GLU A 68 5.76 2.79 -0.91
N ILE A 69 6.54 3.60 -0.21
CA ILE A 69 6.39 3.83 1.24
C ILE A 69 6.13 5.32 1.47
N ARG A 70 5.03 5.63 2.18
CA ARG A 70 4.66 7.01 2.53
C ARG A 70 4.45 7.13 4.03
N PRO A 71 4.95 8.18 4.71
CA PRO A 71 4.49 8.51 6.06
C PRO A 71 2.98 8.74 6.06
N ALA A 72 2.26 8.19 7.04
CA ALA A 72 0.81 8.32 7.15
C ALA A 72 0.34 9.67 7.74
N GLU A 73 1.23 10.67 7.83
CA GLU A 73 0.90 11.97 8.41
C GLU A 73 -0.28 12.62 7.65
N LEU A 74 -1.37 12.89 8.38
CA LEU A 74 -2.50 13.67 7.91
C LEU A 74 -2.02 15.12 7.74
N ARG A 75 -2.02 15.60 6.49
CA ARG A 75 -1.91 17.04 6.20
C ARG A 75 -3.25 17.73 6.43
#